data_AF-A0A352CD93-F1
#
_entry.id   AF-A0A352CD93-F1
#
_cell.length_a   1.000
_cell.length_b   1.000
_cell.length_c   1.000
_cell.angle_alpha   90.00
_cell.angle_beta   90.00
_cell.angle_gamma   90.00
#
_symmetry.space_group_name_H-M   'P 1'
#
loop_
_entity.id
_entity.type
_entity.pdbx_description
1 polymer ?
#
loop_
_entity_poly.entity_id
_entity_poly.type
_entity_poly.pdbx_seq_one_letter_code
_entity_poly.pdbx_strand_id
1 'polypeptide(L)'
;MPPQMQARRKFPRDQAQPQGDVLDEAVAQKIVAVLAGAATGLARPVEQRLAMIRSSVGRIRARHAEHIEAFQRSAKRCSRWLTAGWRAARDVAFPARCPITHLPTHAAGALQAEIWAATPFIKTPFCAACGMPLEAQAMPFAKCGACEIDPHRVERIRSACAYQGVARDITLAMKHGGDRNLARIGAVWMRAAGEDLLAEADFLAPTPLHWSRLAARGYNQAQWLATALGRLSGKPVRADLLIRRRRTPSQGGLSRLGRQRNVAGAFAVTDRRAIAGRRVLLVDDVLTTGATLDACALTLLRAGAIGVDAITLARVVRPEIATI
;
A
#
# COMPACT_ATOMS: atom_id res chain seq x y z
N MET A 1 -4.80 13.96 -90.54
CA MET A 1 -3.48 13.55 -91.06
C MET A 1 -3.20 12.13 -90.61
N PRO A 2 -2.81 11.22 -91.52
CA PRO A 2 -2.53 9.79 -91.28
C PRO A 2 -1.05 9.62 -90.81
N PRO A 3 -0.41 8.44 -90.59
CA PRO A 3 -0.32 7.25 -91.48
C PRO A 3 -0.66 5.90 -90.79
N GLN A 4 -1.23 4.91 -91.47
CA GLN A 4 -0.58 3.88 -92.33
C GLN A 4 0.46 3.04 -91.54
N MET A 5 0.66 1.73 -91.65
CA MET A 5 0.36 0.67 -92.62
C MET A 5 1.03 -0.58 -91.97
N GLN A 6 0.56 -1.83 -92.03
CA GLN A 6 0.79 -2.72 -93.16
C GLN A 6 0.19 -4.10 -92.84
N ALA A 7 -0.35 -4.72 -93.88
CA ALA A 7 -0.95 -6.04 -93.89
C ALA A 7 0.09 -7.17 -94.07
N ARG A 8 -0.29 -8.41 -93.72
CA ARG A 8 -0.16 -9.66 -94.52
C ARG A 8 -0.52 -10.87 -93.62
N ARG A 9 -1.64 -11.56 -93.90
CA ARG A 9 -1.82 -12.78 -94.75
C ARG A 9 -1.30 -14.09 -94.11
N LYS A 10 -2.20 -15.03 -93.75
CA LYS A 10 -2.44 -16.34 -94.44
C LYS A 10 -3.13 -17.44 -93.57
N PHE A 11 -4.16 -18.04 -94.19
CA PHE A 11 -4.58 -19.47 -94.26
C PHE A 11 -5.25 -20.22 -93.07
N PRO A 12 -6.09 -21.25 -93.37
CA PRO A 12 -7.29 -21.64 -92.61
C PRO A 12 -7.18 -23.04 -92.00
N ARG A 13 -8.00 -23.37 -90.99
CA ARG A 13 -8.21 -24.76 -90.55
C ARG A 13 -9.64 -25.01 -90.04
N ASP A 14 -10.35 -25.78 -90.84
CA ASP A 14 -11.25 -26.90 -90.55
C ASP A 14 -11.87 -27.05 -89.15
N GLN A 15 -13.19 -27.09 -89.17
CA GLN A 15 -14.06 -27.69 -88.17
C GLN A 15 -14.07 -29.21 -88.34
N ALA A 16 -13.70 -29.95 -87.29
CA ALA A 16 -14.04 -31.36 -87.13
C ALA A 16 -14.13 -31.69 -85.63
N GLN A 17 -15.35 -31.87 -85.13
CA GLN A 17 -15.64 -32.54 -83.86
C GLN A 17 -15.95 -34.01 -84.14
N PRO A 18 -15.44 -34.95 -83.34
CA PRO A 18 -16.07 -36.26 -83.19
C PRO A 18 -16.78 -36.38 -81.83
N GLN A 19 -18.04 -36.81 -81.91
CA GLN A 19 -18.75 -37.61 -80.91
C GLN A 19 -17.96 -38.93 -80.74
N GLY A 20 -17.88 -39.65 -79.62
CA GLY A 20 -18.42 -39.59 -78.27
C GLY A 20 -18.06 -40.96 -77.63
N ASP A 21 -17.96 -41.04 -76.30
CA ASP A 21 -18.10 -42.32 -75.59
C ASP A 21 -18.75 -42.05 -74.24
N VAL A 22 -19.95 -42.59 -74.09
CA VAL A 22 -20.86 -42.45 -72.96
C VAL A 22 -20.43 -43.44 -71.89
N LEU A 23 -19.73 -42.95 -70.86
CA LEU A 23 -19.68 -43.64 -69.57
C LEU A 23 -20.95 -43.27 -68.80
N ASP A 24 -21.79 -44.28 -68.65
CA ASP A 24 -23.13 -44.33 -68.07
C ASP A 24 -23.28 -43.51 -66.75
N GLU A 25 -24.08 -42.44 -66.79
CA GLU A 25 -24.42 -41.56 -65.66
C GLU A 25 -24.91 -42.37 -64.43
N ALA A 26 -25.54 -43.53 -64.68
CA ALA A 26 -26.01 -44.44 -63.64
C ALA A 26 -24.87 -45.12 -62.86
N VAL A 27 -23.70 -45.33 -63.49
CA VAL A 27 -22.51 -45.90 -62.84
C VAL A 27 -21.81 -44.83 -61.99
N ALA A 28 -21.75 -43.59 -62.47
CA ALA A 28 -21.22 -42.45 -61.72
C ALA A 28 -22.04 -42.17 -60.45
N GLN A 29 -23.38 -42.17 -60.55
CA GLN A 29 -24.26 -41.99 -59.40
C GLN A 29 -24.19 -43.13 -58.38
N LYS A 30 -24.01 -44.39 -58.82
CA LYS A 30 -23.78 -45.53 -57.92
C LYS A 30 -22.45 -45.43 -57.18
N ILE A 31 -21.38 -44.99 -57.83
CA ILE A 31 -20.07 -44.81 -57.18
C ILE A 31 -20.13 -43.68 -56.15
N VAL A 32 -20.76 -42.55 -56.45
CA VAL A 32 -20.95 -41.45 -55.50
C VAL A 32 -21.78 -41.88 -54.29
N ALA A 33 -22.87 -42.65 -54.50
CA ALA A 33 -23.70 -43.17 -53.41
C ALA A 33 -22.96 -44.19 -52.52
N VAL A 34 -22.13 -45.06 -53.11
CA VAL A 34 -21.30 -46.03 -52.36
C VAL A 34 -20.20 -45.32 -51.57
N LEU A 35 -19.54 -44.31 -52.15
CA LEU A 35 -18.51 -43.52 -51.47
C LEU A 35 -19.10 -42.63 -50.36
N ALA A 36 -20.29 -42.04 -50.57
CA ALA A 36 -21.01 -41.28 -49.55
C ALA A 36 -21.49 -42.19 -48.40
N GLY A 37 -22.02 -43.37 -48.71
CA GLY A 37 -22.42 -44.39 -47.75
C GLY A 37 -21.24 -44.89 -46.91
N ALA A 38 -20.09 -45.16 -47.53
CA ALA A 38 -18.84 -45.53 -46.85
C ALA A 38 -18.31 -44.39 -45.95
N ALA A 39 -18.38 -43.14 -46.40
CA ALA A 39 -17.98 -41.97 -45.62
C ALA A 39 -18.88 -41.77 -44.37
N THR A 40 -20.20 -41.92 -44.51
CA THR A 40 -21.14 -41.86 -43.36
C THR A 40 -21.04 -43.07 -42.43
N GLY A 41 -20.75 -44.27 -42.97
CA GLY A 41 -20.55 -45.50 -42.20
C GLY A 41 -19.27 -45.48 -41.34
N LEU A 42 -18.25 -44.73 -41.75
CA LEU A 42 -17.02 -44.52 -40.99
C LEU A 42 -17.07 -43.29 -40.06
N ALA A 43 -17.91 -42.30 -40.35
CA ALA A 43 -18.02 -41.08 -39.53
C ALA A 43 -18.65 -41.31 -38.15
N ARG A 44 -19.76 -42.06 -38.05
CA ARG A 44 -20.45 -42.34 -36.78
C ARG A 44 -19.58 -43.13 -35.76
N PRO A 45 -18.85 -44.19 -36.14
CA PRO A 45 -17.95 -44.92 -35.24
C PRO A 45 -16.78 -44.07 -34.74
N VAL A 46 -16.26 -43.16 -35.58
CA VAL A 46 -15.16 -42.26 -35.23
C VAL A 46 -15.62 -41.19 -34.25
N GLU A 47 -16.80 -40.58 -34.45
CA GLU A 47 -17.37 -39.61 -33.51
C GLU A 47 -17.69 -40.23 -32.15
N GLN A 48 -18.28 -41.43 -32.12
CA GLN A 48 -18.55 -42.14 -30.86
C GLN A 48 -17.26 -42.50 -30.11
N ARG A 49 -16.21 -42.96 -30.81
CA ARG A 49 -14.89 -43.20 -30.21
C ARG A 49 -14.24 -41.91 -29.71
N LEU A 50 -14.33 -40.81 -30.44
CA LEU A 50 -13.81 -39.51 -30.03
C LEU A 50 -14.55 -38.95 -28.80
N ALA A 51 -15.87 -39.11 -28.73
CA ALA A 51 -16.67 -38.74 -27.56
C ALA A 51 -16.29 -39.58 -26.33
N MET A 52 -16.09 -40.89 -26.51
CA MET A 52 -15.64 -41.78 -25.43
C MET A 52 -14.23 -41.42 -24.96
N ILE A 53 -13.28 -41.15 -25.87
CA ILE A 53 -11.94 -40.66 -25.55
C ILE A 53 -11.99 -39.31 -24.83
N ARG A 54 -12.78 -38.35 -25.30
CA ARG A 54 -12.95 -37.04 -24.64
C ARG A 54 -13.51 -37.19 -23.22
N SER A 55 -14.50 -38.05 -23.02
CA SER A 55 -15.08 -38.32 -21.70
C SER A 55 -14.08 -38.98 -20.74
N SER A 56 -13.28 -39.92 -21.24
CA SER A 56 -12.24 -40.61 -20.46
C SER A 56 -11.06 -39.69 -20.15
N VAL A 57 -10.62 -38.86 -21.11
CA VAL A 57 -9.60 -37.81 -20.89
C VAL A 57 -10.12 -36.76 -19.90
N GLY A 58 -11.40 -36.38 -19.97
CA GLY A 58 -12.04 -35.48 -19.01
C GLY A 58 -12.05 -36.03 -17.59
N ARG A 59 -12.40 -37.32 -17.42
CA ARG A 59 -12.36 -38.01 -16.10
C ARG A 59 -10.94 -38.13 -15.55
N ILE A 60 -9.95 -38.43 -16.40
CA ILE A 60 -8.54 -38.50 -16.00
C ILE A 60 -8.03 -37.11 -15.56
N ARG A 61 -8.36 -36.05 -16.30
CA ARG A 61 -8.01 -34.67 -15.94
C ARG A 61 -8.65 -34.22 -14.62
N ALA A 62 -9.94 -34.53 -14.40
CA ALA A 62 -10.63 -34.21 -13.16
C ALA A 62 -10.01 -34.94 -11.95
N ARG A 63 -9.73 -36.23 -12.09
CA ARG A 63 -9.08 -37.03 -11.03
C ARG A 63 -7.65 -36.55 -10.72
N HIS A 64 -6.89 -36.13 -11.74
CA HIS A 64 -5.59 -35.51 -11.54
C HIS A 64 -5.69 -34.13 -10.86
N ALA A 65 -6.69 -33.32 -11.20
CA ALA A 65 -6.91 -32.01 -10.56
C ALA A 65 -7.25 -32.15 -9.06
N GLU A 66 -8.13 -33.09 -8.70
CA GLU A 66 -8.46 -33.39 -7.30
C GLU A 66 -7.23 -33.85 -6.49
N HIS A 67 -6.39 -34.71 -7.09
CA HIS A 67 -5.15 -35.16 -6.47
C HIS A 67 -4.13 -34.03 -6.29
N ILE A 68 -4.00 -33.12 -7.26
CA ILE A 68 -3.14 -31.94 -7.18
C ILE A 68 -3.65 -30.98 -6.08
N GLU A 69 -4.95 -30.72 -6.01
CA GLU A 69 -5.54 -29.88 -4.97
C GLU A 69 -5.41 -30.49 -3.57
N ALA A 70 -5.59 -31.81 -3.44
CA ALA A 70 -5.36 -32.53 -2.18
C ALA A 70 -3.89 -32.46 -1.76
N PHE A 71 -2.94 -32.66 -2.69
CA PHE A 71 -1.52 -32.52 -2.43
C PHE A 71 -1.14 -31.08 -2.03
N GLN A 72 -1.65 -30.07 -2.72
CA GLN A 72 -1.43 -28.67 -2.39
C GLN A 72 -2.01 -28.28 -1.02
N ARG A 73 -3.18 -28.81 -0.64
CA ARG A 73 -3.76 -28.61 0.70
C ARG A 73 -2.91 -29.24 1.80
N SER A 74 -2.45 -30.48 1.59
CA SER A 74 -1.54 -31.17 2.51
C SER A 74 -0.18 -30.48 2.62
N ALA A 75 0.40 -30.02 1.51
CA ALA A 75 1.65 -29.26 1.49
C ALA A 75 1.52 -27.91 2.21
N LYS A 76 0.43 -27.17 1.99
CA LYS A 76 0.12 -25.94 2.74
C LYS A 76 -0.06 -26.19 4.24
N ARG A 77 -0.72 -27.30 4.62
CA ARG A 77 -0.91 -27.68 6.01
C ARG A 77 0.43 -28.05 6.67
N CYS A 78 1.26 -28.87 6.01
CA CYS A 78 2.59 -29.23 6.47
C CYS A 78 3.52 -28.01 6.61
N SER A 79 3.53 -27.12 5.61
CA SER A 79 4.26 -25.85 5.66
C SER A 79 3.84 -24.96 6.84
N ARG A 80 2.53 -24.89 7.14
CA ARG A 80 2.00 -24.15 8.31
C ARG A 80 2.47 -24.74 9.64
N TRP A 81 2.52 -26.07 9.77
CA TRP A 81 3.01 -26.73 10.98
C TRP A 81 4.52 -26.54 11.17
N LEU A 82 5.31 -26.68 10.10
CA LEU A 82 6.75 -26.44 10.13
C LEU A 82 7.08 -24.98 10.50
N THR A 83 6.36 -24.02 9.92
CA THR A 83 6.53 -22.60 10.29
C THR A 83 6.04 -22.29 11.70
N ALA A 84 4.97 -22.93 12.19
CA ALA A 84 4.51 -22.76 13.57
C ALA A 84 5.51 -23.34 14.57
N GLY A 85 6.03 -24.55 14.34
CA GLY A 85 7.05 -25.18 15.18
C GLY A 85 8.36 -24.37 15.21
N TRP A 86 8.80 -23.86 14.07
CA TRP A 86 9.98 -22.98 14.01
C TRP A 86 9.78 -21.66 14.75
N ARG A 87 8.59 -21.04 14.64
CA ARG A 87 8.25 -19.83 15.42
C ARG A 87 8.27 -20.10 16.91
N ALA A 88 7.63 -21.18 17.36
CA ALA A 88 7.61 -21.56 18.78
C ALA A 88 9.03 -21.82 19.32
N ALA A 89 9.85 -22.59 18.59
CA ALA A 89 11.24 -22.85 18.99
C ALA A 89 12.07 -21.56 19.04
N ARG A 90 11.89 -20.66 18.08
CA ARG A 90 12.55 -19.35 18.06
C ARG A 90 12.09 -18.48 19.22
N ASP A 91 10.80 -18.46 19.54
CA ASP A 91 10.25 -17.62 20.61
C ASP A 91 10.67 -18.14 22.00
N VAL A 92 10.98 -19.44 22.15
CA VAL A 92 11.62 -20.00 23.35
C VAL A 92 13.11 -19.62 23.42
N ALA A 93 13.86 -19.76 22.33
CA ALA A 93 15.29 -19.45 22.29
C ALA A 93 15.57 -17.93 22.37
N PHE A 94 14.67 -17.12 21.82
CA PHE A 94 14.74 -15.67 21.75
C PHE A 94 13.42 -15.07 22.24
N PRO A 95 13.16 -15.10 23.56
CA PRO A 95 11.92 -14.56 24.10
C PRO A 95 11.79 -13.09 23.75
N ALA A 96 10.56 -12.66 23.47
CA ALA A 96 10.27 -11.27 23.23
C ALA A 96 10.74 -10.43 24.43
N ARG A 97 11.44 -9.34 24.18
CA ARG A 97 11.94 -8.45 25.23
C ARG A 97 11.29 -7.08 25.13
N CYS A 98 11.06 -6.46 26.27
CA CYS A 98 10.67 -5.07 26.37
C CYS A 98 11.74 -4.22 25.67
N PRO A 99 11.39 -3.34 24.73
CA PRO A 99 12.37 -2.56 24.00
C PRO A 99 13.04 -1.47 24.83
N ILE A 100 12.60 -1.25 26.07
CA ILE A 100 13.17 -0.26 27.00
C ILE A 100 14.02 -0.95 28.06
N THR A 101 13.45 -1.92 28.78
CA THR A 101 14.12 -2.59 29.91
C THR A 101 14.86 -3.87 29.50
N HIS A 102 14.65 -4.35 28.27
CA HIS A 102 15.18 -5.62 27.75
C HIS A 102 14.77 -6.88 28.52
N LEU A 103 13.83 -6.74 29.47
CA LEU A 103 13.27 -7.85 30.24
C LEU A 103 12.28 -8.65 29.38
N PRO A 104 12.10 -9.96 29.63
CA PRO A 104 11.16 -10.80 28.89
C PRO A 104 9.72 -10.27 28.95
N THR A 105 8.97 -10.45 27.87
CA THR A 105 7.58 -10.03 27.68
C THR A 105 6.79 -11.10 26.92
N HIS A 106 5.46 -11.07 27.04
CA HIS A 106 4.59 -12.08 26.42
C HIS A 106 4.51 -12.02 24.89
N ALA A 107 4.89 -10.90 24.28
CA ALA A 107 4.83 -10.71 22.83
C ALA A 107 5.89 -9.72 22.36
N ALA A 108 6.35 -9.88 21.11
CA ALA A 108 7.33 -8.98 20.52
C ALA A 108 6.78 -7.54 20.44
N GLY A 109 7.49 -6.60 21.07
CA GLY A 109 7.05 -5.21 21.19
C GLY A 109 5.99 -4.98 22.27
N ALA A 110 5.75 -5.92 23.19
CA ALA A 110 4.97 -5.62 24.38
C ALA A 110 5.80 -4.77 25.36
N LEU A 111 5.12 -3.95 26.16
CA LEU A 111 5.69 -3.28 27.32
C LEU A 111 5.19 -3.98 28.58
N GLN A 112 5.99 -3.87 29.64
CA GLN A 112 5.60 -4.29 30.98
C GLN A 112 4.49 -3.36 31.49
N ALA A 113 3.64 -3.86 32.39
CA ALA A 113 2.49 -3.11 32.89
C ALA A 113 2.92 -1.81 33.59
N GLU A 114 4.04 -1.83 34.31
CA GLU A 114 4.61 -0.69 35.03
C GLU A 114 5.12 0.37 34.05
N ILE A 115 5.78 -0.06 32.98
CA ILE A 115 6.29 0.83 31.93
C ILE A 115 5.13 1.45 31.14
N TRP A 116 4.08 0.66 30.86
CA TRP A 116 2.86 1.18 30.27
C TRP A 116 2.20 2.22 31.19
N ALA A 117 2.05 1.92 32.48
CA ALA A 117 1.45 2.83 33.45
C ALA A 117 2.25 4.14 33.62
N ALA A 118 3.59 4.07 33.53
CA ALA A 118 4.47 5.23 33.57
C ALA A 118 4.55 6.00 32.24
N THR A 119 3.89 5.53 31.17
CA THR A 119 3.90 6.21 29.88
C THR A 119 3.04 7.48 29.96
N PRO A 120 3.58 8.66 29.58
CA PRO A 120 2.88 9.92 29.73
C PRO A 120 1.88 10.15 28.59
N PHE A 121 0.84 9.32 28.54
CA PHE A 121 -0.22 9.42 27.55
C PHE A 121 -0.98 10.72 27.69
N ILE A 122 -1.27 11.37 26.57
CA ILE A 122 -2.09 12.58 26.54
C ILE A 122 -3.55 12.17 26.51
N LYS A 123 -4.31 12.69 27.48
CA LYS A 123 -5.75 12.49 27.61
C LYS A 123 -6.47 13.83 27.54
N THR A 124 -7.78 13.77 27.32
CA THR A 124 -8.64 14.97 27.39
C THR A 124 -8.67 15.53 28.81
N PRO A 125 -8.78 16.87 28.99
CA PRO A 125 -8.93 17.86 27.93
C PRO A 125 -7.60 18.25 27.26
N PHE A 126 -7.65 18.46 25.95
CA PHE A 126 -6.53 18.99 25.16
C PHE A 126 -7.05 19.99 24.13
N CYS A 127 -6.15 20.85 23.64
CA CYS A 127 -6.42 21.85 22.62
C CYS A 127 -7.01 21.19 21.37
N ALA A 128 -8.19 21.65 20.96
CA ALA A 128 -8.91 21.13 19.80
C ALA A 128 -8.07 21.15 18.51
N ALA A 129 -7.21 22.17 18.39
CA ALA A 129 -6.31 22.37 17.25
C ALA A 129 -5.00 21.57 17.38
N CYS A 130 -4.11 21.90 18.34
CA CYS A 130 -2.76 21.31 18.37
C CYS A 130 -2.56 20.12 19.33
N GLY A 131 -3.61 19.69 20.02
CA GLY A 131 -3.54 18.59 20.99
C GLY A 131 -2.68 18.90 22.22
N MET A 132 -2.45 20.18 22.55
CA MET A 132 -1.81 20.59 23.81
C MET A 132 -2.68 20.17 24.99
N PRO A 133 -2.18 19.36 25.95
CA PRO A 133 -2.91 19.11 27.19
C PRO A 133 -3.33 20.45 27.82
N LEU A 134 -4.57 20.52 28.28
CA LEU A 134 -5.13 21.69 28.94
C LEU A 134 -5.40 21.36 30.41
N GLU A 135 -5.67 22.39 31.19
CA GLU A 135 -6.14 22.22 32.57
C GLU A 135 -7.46 21.46 32.59
N ALA A 136 -7.70 20.72 33.68
CA ALA A 136 -8.84 19.79 33.80
C ALA A 136 -10.21 20.46 33.60
N GLN A 137 -10.33 21.76 33.89
CA GLN A 137 -11.57 22.54 33.77
C GLN A 137 -11.77 23.13 32.37
N ALA A 138 -10.87 22.88 31.42
CA ALA A 138 -11.00 23.42 30.07
C ALA A 138 -12.27 22.92 29.39
N MET A 139 -12.98 23.84 28.74
CA MET A 139 -14.22 23.55 28.02
C MET A 139 -13.97 22.60 26.84
N PRO A 140 -14.98 21.81 26.43
CA PRO A 140 -14.94 21.06 25.19
C PRO A 140 -14.56 21.97 24.01
N PHE A 141 -13.72 21.47 23.12
CA PHE A 141 -13.22 22.19 21.93
C PHE A 141 -12.38 23.45 22.21
N ALA A 142 -11.93 23.68 23.45
CA ALA A 142 -11.05 24.80 23.78
C ALA A 142 -9.75 24.78 22.96
N LYS A 143 -9.24 25.96 22.63
CA LYS A 143 -7.91 26.15 22.00
C LYS A 143 -6.94 26.69 23.04
N CYS A 144 -5.67 26.31 22.95
CA CYS A 144 -4.64 26.96 23.76
C CYS A 144 -4.33 28.35 23.19
N GLY A 145 -3.86 29.28 24.04
CA GLY A 145 -3.57 30.65 23.61
C GLY A 145 -2.58 30.75 22.44
N ALA A 146 -1.63 29.80 22.32
CA ALA A 146 -0.73 29.75 21.17
C ALA A 146 -1.46 29.50 19.84
N CYS A 147 -2.52 28.68 19.85
CA CYS A 147 -3.32 28.39 18.66
C CYS A 147 -4.37 29.47 18.37
N GLU A 148 -4.75 30.26 19.36
CA GLU A 148 -5.59 31.44 19.15
C GLU A 148 -4.82 32.56 18.47
N ILE A 149 -3.55 32.77 18.86
CA ILE A 149 -2.69 33.81 18.31
C ILE A 149 -2.11 33.42 16.93
N ASP A 150 -1.54 32.22 16.81
CA ASP A 150 -0.85 31.75 15.59
C ASP A 150 -1.32 30.33 15.25
N PRO A 151 -2.47 30.19 14.55
CA PRO A 151 -3.03 28.89 14.23
C PRO A 151 -2.17 28.14 13.21
N HIS A 152 -2.06 26.82 13.43
CA HIS A 152 -1.40 25.90 12.52
C HIS A 152 -2.07 25.86 11.14
N ARG A 153 -1.32 25.41 10.14
CA ARG A 153 -1.86 25.10 8.80
C ARG A 153 -2.48 23.72 8.73
N VAL A 154 -2.11 22.85 9.67
CA VAL A 154 -2.85 21.62 9.97
C VAL A 154 -4.12 21.97 10.75
N GLU A 155 -5.25 21.36 10.40
CA GLU A 155 -6.55 21.59 11.06
C GLU A 155 -6.56 21.04 12.49
N ARG A 156 -6.26 19.75 12.65
CA ARG A 156 -6.13 19.10 13.97
C ARG A 156 -4.84 18.31 14.07
N ILE A 157 -4.22 18.37 15.24
CA ILE A 157 -3.07 17.57 15.61
C ILE A 157 -3.42 16.75 16.84
N ARG A 158 -3.10 15.45 16.79
CA ARG A 158 -3.12 14.56 17.95
C ARG A 158 -1.72 14.01 18.18
N SER A 159 -1.36 13.87 19.45
CA SER A 159 -0.12 13.18 19.83
C SER A 159 -0.43 12.17 20.90
N ALA A 160 0.14 10.98 20.79
CA ALA A 160 -0.17 9.92 21.75
C ALA A 160 0.37 10.22 23.16
N CYS A 161 1.57 10.80 23.23
CA CYS A 161 2.25 11.03 24.51
C CYS A 161 2.90 12.42 24.61
N ALA A 162 3.12 12.87 25.84
CA ALA A 162 4.09 13.93 26.11
C ALA A 162 5.51 13.40 25.87
N TYR A 163 6.40 14.23 25.33
CA TYR A 163 7.79 13.88 25.02
C TYR A 163 8.66 13.87 26.29
N GLN A 164 8.42 12.91 27.17
CA GLN A 164 9.13 12.68 28.42
C GLN A 164 9.15 11.19 28.79
N GLY A 165 10.03 10.82 29.73
CA GLY A 165 10.17 9.44 30.22
C GLY A 165 10.15 8.39 29.11
N VAL A 166 9.29 7.38 29.28
CA VAL A 166 9.10 6.24 28.35
C VAL A 166 8.90 6.67 26.90
N ALA A 167 8.09 7.70 26.63
CA ALA A 167 7.82 8.15 25.26
C ALA A 167 9.05 8.79 24.60
N ARG A 168 9.85 9.52 25.37
CA ARG A 168 11.13 10.08 24.91
C ARG A 168 12.11 8.95 24.58
N ASP A 169 12.22 7.96 25.46
CA ASP A 169 13.17 6.86 25.31
C ASP A 169 12.83 5.98 24.10
N ILE A 170 11.56 5.64 23.91
CA ILE A 170 11.10 4.94 22.69
C ILE A 170 11.42 5.73 21.44
N THR A 171 11.16 7.04 21.46
CA THR A 171 11.42 7.89 20.29
C THR A 171 12.92 7.94 19.96
N LEU A 172 13.78 8.06 20.98
CA LEU A 172 15.23 8.06 20.80
C LEU A 172 15.74 6.69 20.35
N ALA A 173 15.25 5.60 20.94
CA ALA A 173 15.60 4.25 20.54
C ALA A 173 15.18 3.97 19.08
N MET A 174 14.01 4.46 18.65
CA MET A 174 13.60 4.39 17.24
C MET A 174 14.47 5.27 16.33
N LYS A 175 15.05 6.36 16.85
CA LYS A 175 15.92 7.27 16.09
C LYS A 175 17.35 6.76 15.91
N HIS A 176 17.85 6.01 16.88
CA HIS A 176 19.25 5.59 16.94
C HIS A 176 19.43 4.07 16.74
N GLY A 177 18.49 3.24 17.19
CA GLY A 177 18.59 1.78 17.15
C GLY A 177 17.97 1.12 15.92
N GLY A 178 17.17 1.84 15.13
CA GLY A 178 16.54 1.29 13.92
C GLY A 178 15.53 0.16 14.19
N ASP A 179 15.03 0.05 15.43
CA ASP A 179 14.08 -1.00 15.78
C ASP A 179 12.68 -0.69 15.22
N ARG A 180 12.30 -1.40 14.16
CA ARG A 180 10.97 -1.31 13.55
C ARG A 180 9.86 -1.78 14.47
N ASN A 181 10.15 -2.58 15.50
CA ASN A 181 9.13 -3.04 16.45
C ASN A 181 8.61 -1.88 17.30
N LEU A 182 9.47 -0.89 17.62
CA LEU A 182 9.05 0.33 18.31
C LEU A 182 8.01 1.12 17.52
N ALA A 183 8.10 1.13 16.20
CA ALA A 183 7.08 1.78 15.36
C ALA A 183 5.71 1.09 15.45
N ARG A 184 5.66 -0.22 15.73
CA ARG A 184 4.39 -0.94 15.95
C ARG A 184 3.73 -0.51 17.25
N ILE A 185 4.52 -0.37 18.32
CA ILE A 185 4.03 0.15 19.61
C ILE A 185 3.51 1.56 19.44
N GLY A 186 4.33 2.43 18.85
CA GLY A 186 3.95 3.82 18.59
C GLY A 186 2.69 3.92 17.76
N ALA A 187 2.50 3.07 16.75
CA ALA A 187 1.29 3.06 15.95
C ALA A 187 0.03 2.64 16.73
N VAL A 188 0.13 1.71 17.69
CA VAL A 188 -1.00 1.38 18.59
C VAL A 188 -1.39 2.59 19.41
N TRP A 189 -0.41 3.29 19.98
CA TRP A 189 -0.65 4.50 20.79
C TRP A 189 -1.25 5.63 19.97
N MET A 190 -0.70 5.86 18.78
CA MET A 190 -1.22 6.86 17.84
C MET A 190 -2.64 6.51 17.40
N ARG A 191 -2.95 5.23 17.13
CA ARG A 191 -4.32 4.83 16.80
C ARG A 191 -5.30 5.21 17.91
N ALA A 192 -4.97 4.93 19.16
CA ALA A 192 -5.82 5.28 20.30
C ALA A 192 -6.00 6.80 20.46
N ALA A 193 -4.97 7.59 20.15
CA ALA A 193 -4.98 9.04 20.32
C ALA A 193 -5.68 9.83 19.20
N GLY A 194 -5.91 9.22 18.03
CA GLY A 194 -6.45 9.91 16.85
C GLY A 194 -7.37 9.04 16.01
N GLU A 195 -8.22 8.24 16.67
CA GLU A 195 -9.22 7.39 16.01
C GLU A 195 -10.17 8.21 15.12
N ASP A 196 -10.57 9.39 15.57
CA ASP A 196 -11.36 10.37 14.83
C ASP A 196 -10.65 10.82 13.54
N LEU A 197 -9.39 11.28 13.67
CA LEU A 197 -8.57 11.70 12.53
C LEU A 197 -8.36 10.57 11.52
N LEU A 198 -8.16 9.34 12.01
CA LEU A 198 -7.99 8.16 11.16
C LEU A 198 -9.25 7.84 10.39
N ALA A 199 -10.42 7.87 11.04
CA ALA A 199 -11.70 7.58 10.41
C ALA A 199 -11.95 8.50 9.21
N GLU A 200 -11.68 9.79 9.36
CA GLU A 200 -11.94 10.83 8.36
C GLU A 200 -10.91 10.91 7.22
N ALA A 201 -9.68 10.43 7.43
CA ALA A 201 -8.62 10.54 6.43
C ALA A 201 -8.83 9.61 5.21
N ASP A 202 -8.53 10.08 4.00
CA ASP A 202 -8.47 9.24 2.81
C ASP A 202 -7.22 8.37 2.80
N PHE A 203 -6.08 8.94 3.23
CA PHE A 203 -4.80 8.24 3.29
C PHE A 203 -3.83 8.87 4.31
N LEU A 204 -2.81 8.09 4.68
CA LEU A 204 -1.72 8.53 5.55
C LEU A 204 -0.52 8.98 4.71
N ALA A 205 0.06 10.13 5.06
CA ALA A 205 1.27 10.65 4.44
C ALA A 205 2.37 10.85 5.51
N PRO A 206 3.48 10.10 5.46
CA PRO A 206 4.59 10.34 6.38
C PRO A 206 5.27 11.67 6.07
N THR A 207 5.76 12.34 7.10
CA THR A 207 6.61 13.52 6.93
C THR A 207 7.95 13.12 6.31
N PRO A 208 8.39 13.73 5.18
CA PRO A 208 9.55 13.24 4.46
C PRO A 208 10.88 13.72 5.05
N LEU A 209 11.87 12.83 5.01
CA LEU A 209 13.27 13.18 5.21
C LEU A 209 13.91 13.62 3.90
N HIS A 210 14.93 14.48 3.99
CA HIS A 210 15.76 14.80 2.83
C HIS A 210 16.55 13.54 2.44
N TRP A 211 16.73 13.31 1.14
CA TRP A 211 17.35 12.09 0.60
C TRP A 211 18.71 11.79 1.25
N SER A 212 19.54 12.81 1.50
CA SER A 212 20.86 12.62 2.12
C SER A 212 20.76 12.11 3.56
N ARG A 213 19.73 12.53 4.31
CA ARG A 213 19.48 12.04 5.67
C ARG A 213 18.87 10.64 5.63
N LEU A 214 18.00 10.36 4.66
CA LEU A 214 17.47 9.02 4.45
C LEU A 214 18.59 8.03 4.11
N ALA A 215 19.54 8.42 3.24
CA ALA A 215 20.70 7.60 2.90
C ALA A 215 21.60 7.34 4.11
N ALA A 216 21.94 8.39 4.88
CA ALA A 216 22.78 8.24 6.08
C ALA A 216 22.12 7.42 7.19
N ARG A 217 20.79 7.51 7.34
CA ARG A 217 20.04 6.82 8.39
C ARG A 217 19.54 5.43 7.96
N GLY A 218 19.34 5.20 6.67
CA GLY A 218 18.76 3.99 6.09
C GLY A 218 17.22 3.91 6.17
N TYR A 219 16.56 4.82 6.90
CA TYR A 219 15.10 4.78 7.09
C TYR A 219 14.49 6.14 7.47
N ASN A 220 13.16 6.22 7.34
CA ASN A 220 12.33 7.33 7.82
C ASN A 220 11.37 6.82 8.93
N GLN A 221 11.53 7.34 10.15
CA GLN A 221 10.71 6.97 11.31
C GLN A 221 9.23 7.23 11.08
N ALA A 222 8.89 8.40 10.53
CA ALA A 222 7.52 8.76 10.21
C ALA A 222 6.91 7.78 9.22
N GLN A 223 7.70 7.25 8.28
CA GLN A 223 7.25 6.21 7.34
C GLN A 223 7.00 4.87 8.02
N TRP A 224 7.84 4.46 8.99
CA TRP A 224 7.60 3.24 9.74
C TRP A 224 6.34 3.33 10.60
N LEU A 225 6.15 4.46 11.29
CA LEU A 225 4.92 4.76 12.04
C LEU A 225 3.71 4.75 11.11
N ALA A 226 3.76 5.46 9.98
CA ALA A 226 2.66 5.51 9.01
C ALA A 226 2.32 4.13 8.47
N THR A 227 3.33 3.32 8.13
CA THR A 227 3.14 1.94 7.63
C THR A 227 2.46 1.06 8.66
N ALA A 228 2.91 1.11 9.92
CA ALA A 228 2.31 0.35 11.00
C ALA A 228 0.88 0.84 11.30
N LEU A 229 0.66 2.16 11.29
CA LEU A 229 -0.64 2.78 11.54
C LEU A 229 -1.65 2.47 10.42
N GLY A 230 -1.23 2.51 9.16
CA GLY A 230 -2.06 2.14 8.01
C GLY A 230 -2.51 0.68 8.07
N ARG A 231 -1.64 -0.23 8.51
CA ARG A 231 -2.02 -1.63 8.75
C ARG A 231 -3.06 -1.78 9.87
N LEU A 232 -2.94 -1.01 10.95
CA LEU A 232 -3.85 -1.07 12.08
C LEU A 232 -5.21 -0.41 11.82
N SER A 233 -5.25 0.59 10.95
CA SER A 233 -6.44 1.39 10.63
C SER A 233 -7.11 1.02 9.30
N GLY A 234 -6.45 0.19 8.48
CA GLY A 234 -6.88 -0.12 7.11
C GLY A 234 -6.69 1.04 6.13
N LYS A 235 -6.03 2.13 6.53
CA LYS A 235 -5.83 3.32 5.68
C LYS A 235 -4.62 3.14 4.75
N PRO A 236 -4.74 3.50 3.46
CA PRO A 236 -3.62 3.44 2.53
C PRO A 236 -2.53 4.42 2.96
N VAL A 237 -1.26 4.03 2.76
CA VAL A 237 -0.09 4.85 3.08
C VAL A 237 0.58 5.29 1.80
N ARG A 238 0.73 6.60 1.61
CA ARG A 238 1.31 7.23 0.41
C ARG A 238 2.61 7.93 0.76
N ALA A 239 3.71 7.17 0.75
CA ALA A 239 5.02 7.61 1.20
C ALA A 239 5.81 8.44 0.17
N ASP A 240 5.39 8.35 -1.08
CA ASP A 240 6.03 8.92 -2.27
C ASP A 240 5.39 10.25 -2.70
N LEU A 241 4.20 10.58 -2.17
CA LEU A 241 3.46 11.78 -2.56
C LEU A 241 4.09 13.08 -2.08
N LEU A 242 4.74 13.05 -0.91
CA LEU A 242 5.34 14.23 -0.30
C LEU A 242 6.86 14.01 -0.19
N ILE A 243 7.64 14.91 -0.77
CA ILE A 243 9.10 14.83 -0.79
C ILE A 243 9.74 16.09 -0.22
N ARG A 244 10.93 15.93 0.36
CA ARG A 244 11.74 17.05 0.85
C ARG A 244 12.86 17.36 -0.14
N ARG A 245 12.67 18.40 -0.95
CA ARG A 245 13.60 18.80 -2.03
C ARG A 245 14.84 19.51 -1.52
N ARG A 246 14.72 20.28 -0.44
CA ARG A 246 15.83 21.08 0.10
C ARG A 246 16.36 20.47 1.40
N ARG A 247 17.67 20.25 1.48
CA ARG A 247 18.35 19.94 2.73
C ARG A 247 18.26 21.15 3.65
N THR A 248 17.81 20.96 4.87
CA THR A 248 17.79 22.02 5.88
C THR A 248 18.72 21.65 7.03
N PRO A 249 19.37 22.63 7.68
CA PRO A 249 20.05 22.44 8.94
C PRO A 249 19.18 21.77 10.00
N SER A 250 19.84 21.22 11.04
CA SER A 250 19.16 20.71 12.23
C SER A 250 18.28 21.81 12.85
N GLN A 251 17.10 21.43 13.33
CA GLN A 251 16.18 22.35 14.03
C GLN A 251 16.48 22.48 15.54
N GLY A 252 17.51 21.79 16.03
CA GLY A 252 18.00 21.95 17.40
C GLY A 252 18.51 23.37 17.63
N GLY A 253 18.20 23.96 18.79
CA GLY A 253 18.61 25.32 19.15
C GLY A 253 17.87 26.46 18.42
N LEU A 254 17.09 26.17 17.38
CA LEU A 254 16.33 27.21 16.67
C LEU A 254 15.08 27.65 17.44
N SER A 255 14.78 28.95 17.39
CA SER A 255 13.50 29.52 17.84
C SER A 255 12.32 29.02 16.98
N ARG A 256 11.08 29.24 17.44
CA ARG A 256 9.87 28.90 16.66
C ARG A 256 9.90 29.49 15.25
N LEU A 257 10.17 30.80 15.15
CA LEU A 257 10.28 31.50 13.87
C LEU A 257 11.47 30.98 13.04
N GLY A 258 12.60 30.70 13.69
CA GLY A 258 13.75 30.08 13.04
C GLY A 258 13.42 28.71 12.43
N ARG A 259 12.65 27.88 13.14
CA ARG A 259 12.19 26.57 12.63
C ARG A 259 11.26 26.70 11.44
N GLN A 260 10.32 27.65 11.46
CA GLN A 260 9.41 27.95 10.34
C GLN A 260 10.20 28.37 9.10
N ARG A 261 11.10 29.36 9.24
CA ARG A 261 11.97 29.82 8.13
C ARG A 261 12.85 28.70 7.58
N ASN A 262 13.39 27.85 8.45
CA ASN A 262 14.27 26.77 8.05
C ASN A 262 13.60 25.80 7.05
N VAL A 263 12.33 25.48 7.24
CA VAL A 263 11.59 24.50 6.42
C VAL A 263 10.68 25.12 5.35
N ALA A 264 10.58 26.44 5.30
CA ALA A 264 9.80 27.14 4.28
C ALA A 264 10.25 26.74 2.86
N GLY A 265 9.30 26.32 2.03
CA GLY A 265 9.56 25.86 0.65
C GLY A 265 10.45 24.62 0.55
N ALA A 266 10.66 23.86 1.63
CA ALA A 266 11.51 22.66 1.59
C ALA A 266 10.80 21.43 1.00
N PHE A 267 9.47 21.45 0.89
CA PHE A 267 8.64 20.30 0.53
C PHE A 267 7.93 20.52 -0.81
N ALA A 268 7.72 19.42 -1.54
CA ALA A 268 6.96 19.38 -2.78
C ALA A 268 6.12 18.11 -2.87
N VAL A 269 5.12 18.12 -3.74
CA VAL A 269 4.33 16.94 -4.09
C VAL A 269 4.80 16.35 -5.41
N THR A 270 4.72 15.02 -5.55
CA THR A 270 5.10 14.30 -6.77
C THR A 270 3.93 14.10 -7.72
N ASP A 271 2.72 13.91 -7.18
CA ASP A 271 1.49 13.75 -7.96
C ASP A 271 0.34 14.56 -7.33
N ARG A 272 -0.04 15.66 -8.00
CA ARG A 272 -1.15 16.52 -7.56
C ARG A 272 -2.51 15.84 -7.71
N ARG A 273 -2.70 14.98 -8.71
CA ARG A 273 -3.99 14.31 -8.96
C ARG A 273 -4.33 13.32 -7.87
N ALA A 274 -3.32 12.67 -7.30
CA ALA A 274 -3.49 11.79 -6.15
C ALA A 274 -3.89 12.51 -4.85
N ILE A 275 -3.73 13.84 -4.77
CA ILE A 275 -3.98 14.65 -3.57
C ILE A 275 -5.25 15.49 -3.71
N ALA A 276 -5.57 15.95 -4.92
CA ALA A 276 -6.73 16.79 -5.18
C ALA A 276 -8.03 16.15 -4.67
N GLY A 277 -8.81 16.91 -3.89
CA GLY A 277 -10.08 16.43 -3.35
C GLY A 277 -9.96 15.50 -2.14
N ARG A 278 -8.76 15.26 -1.60
CA ARG A 278 -8.52 14.29 -0.52
C ARG A 278 -8.23 14.96 0.83
N ARG A 279 -8.68 14.33 1.91
CA ARG A 279 -8.28 14.64 3.29
C ARG A 279 -7.08 13.79 3.66
N VAL A 280 -5.97 14.44 4.02
CA VAL A 280 -4.68 13.79 4.27
C VAL A 280 -4.37 13.79 5.75
N LEU A 281 -3.98 12.65 6.31
CA LEU A 281 -3.44 12.56 7.66
C LEU A 281 -1.91 12.48 7.62
N LEU A 282 -1.25 13.55 8.01
CA LEU A 282 0.20 13.60 8.17
C LEU A 282 0.64 12.77 9.38
N VAL A 283 1.73 12.02 9.23
CA VAL A 283 2.33 11.22 10.30
C VAL A 283 3.74 11.72 10.59
N ASP A 284 4.08 11.95 11.86
CA ASP A 284 5.45 12.30 12.28
C ASP A 284 5.81 11.63 13.61
N ASP A 285 7.09 11.66 14.01
CA ASP A 285 7.53 11.11 15.29
C ASP A 285 7.26 12.09 16.45
N VAL A 286 7.77 13.33 16.36
CA VAL A 286 7.70 14.31 17.44
C VAL A 286 7.19 15.66 16.96
N LEU A 287 6.09 16.11 17.57
CA LEU A 287 5.64 17.49 17.47
C LEU A 287 6.44 18.38 18.43
N THR A 288 7.16 19.34 17.86
CA THR A 288 7.78 20.43 18.64
C THR A 288 7.02 21.73 18.45
N THR A 289 7.37 22.49 17.43
CA THR A 289 6.72 23.78 17.08
C THR A 289 5.64 23.66 16.02
N GLY A 290 5.49 22.49 15.41
CA GLY A 290 4.59 22.29 14.25
C GLY A 290 5.16 22.76 12.91
N ALA A 291 6.28 23.51 12.88
CA ALA A 291 6.82 24.11 11.65
C ALA A 291 6.97 23.13 10.46
N THR A 292 7.44 21.90 10.72
CA THR A 292 7.60 20.87 9.69
C THR A 292 6.23 20.41 9.16
N LEU A 293 5.29 20.12 10.07
CA LEU A 293 3.93 19.71 9.72
C LEU A 293 3.20 20.83 8.97
N ASP A 294 3.31 22.08 9.42
CA ASP A 294 2.69 23.23 8.78
C ASP A 294 3.21 23.46 7.35
N ALA A 295 4.52 23.31 7.15
CA ALA A 295 5.12 23.41 5.82
C ALA A 295 4.68 22.26 4.90
N CYS A 296 4.52 21.05 5.44
CA CYS A 296 3.97 19.91 4.71
C CYS A 296 2.49 20.13 4.35
N ALA A 297 1.68 20.55 5.31
CA ALA A 297 0.27 20.83 5.15
C ALA A 297 0.04 21.93 4.12
N LEU A 298 0.79 23.03 4.18
CA LEU A 298 0.72 24.09 3.19
C LEU A 298 1.02 23.58 1.77
N THR A 299 2.01 22.69 1.62
CA THR A 299 2.34 22.08 0.34
C THR A 299 1.21 21.17 -0.18
N LEU A 300 0.57 20.39 0.71
CA LEU A 300 -0.57 19.52 0.37
C LEU A 300 -1.84 20.30 0.02
N LEU A 301 -2.17 21.34 0.79
CA LEU A 301 -3.30 22.24 0.53
C LEU A 301 -3.13 22.95 -0.81
N ARG A 302 -1.92 23.45 -1.12
CA ARG A 302 -1.59 24.00 -2.45
C ARG A 302 -1.65 22.98 -3.58
N ALA A 303 -1.61 21.68 -3.26
CA ALA A 303 -1.79 20.60 -4.22
C ALA A 303 -3.26 20.22 -4.43
N GLY A 304 -4.19 20.82 -3.68
CA GLY A 304 -5.63 20.61 -3.79
C GLY A 304 -6.24 19.67 -2.75
N ALA A 305 -5.50 19.33 -1.68
CA ALA A 305 -6.09 18.62 -0.54
C ALA A 305 -7.25 19.45 0.05
N ILE A 306 -8.35 18.80 0.42
CA ILE A 306 -9.52 19.47 1.02
C ILE A 306 -9.39 19.67 2.53
N GLY A 307 -8.45 18.95 3.15
CA GLY A 307 -8.12 19.10 4.55
C GLY A 307 -6.86 18.34 4.91
N VAL A 308 -6.13 18.84 5.91
CA VAL A 308 -4.91 18.19 6.40
C VAL A 308 -4.94 18.15 7.91
N ASP A 309 -4.97 16.95 8.46
CA ASP A 309 -4.80 16.66 9.88
C ASP A 309 -3.40 16.05 10.12
N ALA A 310 -2.94 15.98 11.37
CA ALA A 310 -1.67 15.35 11.71
C ALA A 310 -1.75 14.50 12.97
N ILE A 311 -0.95 13.45 13.00
CA ILE A 311 -0.78 12.59 14.16
C ILE A 311 0.70 12.32 14.44
N THR A 312 1.10 12.44 15.69
CA THR A 312 2.49 12.19 16.12
C THR A 312 2.57 11.20 17.28
N LEU A 313 3.71 10.52 17.39
CA LEU A 313 3.95 9.64 18.54
C LEU A 313 4.04 10.45 19.84
N ALA A 314 4.80 11.54 19.82
CA ALA A 314 4.99 12.38 20.99
C ALA A 314 4.88 13.88 20.66
N ARG A 315 4.63 14.70 21.69
CA ARG A 315 4.74 16.16 21.60
C ARG A 315 5.46 16.77 22.79
N VAL A 316 6.27 17.80 22.52
CA VAL A 316 6.90 18.58 23.59
C VAL A 316 5.82 19.38 24.31
N VAL A 317 5.71 19.15 25.61
CA VAL A 317 4.85 19.89 26.54
C VAL A 317 5.71 20.79 27.41
N ARG A 318 5.11 21.83 27.99
CA ARG A 318 5.78 22.56 29.08
C ARG A 318 5.75 21.70 30.35
N PRO A 319 6.81 21.71 31.17
CA PRO A 319 6.88 20.87 32.37
C PRO A 319 5.70 21.09 33.32
N GLU A 320 5.21 22.32 33.45
CA GLU A 320 4.13 22.69 34.38
C GLU A 320 2.79 21.99 34.09
N ILE A 321 2.53 21.59 32.84
CA ILE A 321 1.26 20.98 32.43
C ILE A 321 1.37 19.45 32.38
N ALA A 322 2.58 18.91 32.44
CA ALA A 322 2.85 17.48 32.19
C ALA A 322 2.59 16.57 33.42
N THR A 323 2.16 17.14 34.54
CA THR A 323 2.00 16.47 35.85
C THR A 323 0.53 16.23 36.22
N ILE A 324 -0.42 16.52 35.33
CA ILE A 324 -1.86 16.31 35.54
C ILE A 324 -2.30 15.01 34.90
#